data_AF-I6S0M5-F1
#
_entry.id   AF-I6S0M5-F1
#
_cell.length_a   1.000
_cell.length_b   1.000
_cell.length_c   1.000
_cell.angle_alpha   90.00
_cell.angle_beta   90.00
_cell.angle_gamma   90.00
#
_symmetry.space_group_name_H-M   'P 1'
#
loop_
_entity.id
_entity.type
_entity.pdbx_description
1 polymer ?
#
loop_
_entity_poly.entity_id
_entity_poly.type
_entity_poly.pdbx_seq_one_letter_code
_entity_poly.pdbx_strand_id
1 'polypeptide(L)' 'MSKKWIKLGIGLGILTLGAVYLGKKTGLLEDDRHLYDEFESI' A
#
# COMPACT_ATOMS: atom_id res chain seq x y z
N MET A 1 -28.85 8.20 -6.04
CA MET A 1 -27.60 7.61 -6.58
C MET A 1 -27.82 6.15 -6.92
N SER A 2 -27.35 5.68 -8.07
CA SER A 2 -27.48 4.28 -8.48
C SER A 2 -26.71 3.38 -7.49
N LYS A 3 -27.35 2.29 -7.02
CA LYS A 3 -26.77 1.32 -6.08
C LYS A 3 -25.44 0.71 -6.57
N LYS A 4 -25.14 0.79 -7.88
CA LYS A 4 -23.87 0.33 -8.46
C LYS A 4 -22.67 1.15 -7.97
N TRP A 5 -22.81 2.46 -7.83
CA TRP A 5 -21.72 3.34 -7.40
C TRP A 5 -21.32 3.11 -5.94
N ILE A 6 -22.29 2.79 -5.08
CA ILE A 6 -22.05 2.47 -3.68
C ILE A 6 -21.26 1.15 -3.56
N LYS A 7 -21.63 0.11 -4.32
CA LYS A 7 -20.90 -1.16 -4.35
C LYS A 7 -19.47 -1.00 -4.87
N LEU A 8 -19.28 -0.16 -5.89
CA LEU A 8 -17.97 0.15 -6.44
C LEU A 8 -17.08 0.86 -5.42
N GLY A 9 -17.61 1.85 -4.69
CA GLY A 9 -16.87 2.55 -3.64
C GLY A 9 -16.47 1.64 -2.47
N ILE A 10 -17.39 0.79 -2.01
CA ILE A 10 -17.11 -0.18 -0.93
C ILE A 10 -16.07 -1.22 -1.40
N GLY A 11 -16.24 -1.77 -2.61
CA GLY A 11 -15.29 -2.73 -3.17
C GLY A 11 -13.89 -2.14 -3.31
N LEU A 12 -13.78 -0.93 -3.85
CA LEU A 12 -12.49 -0.25 -4.00
C LEU A 12 -11.85 0.05 -2.64
N GLY A 13 -12.64 0.47 -1.64
CA GLY A 13 -12.16 0.75 -0.29
C GLY A 13 -11.62 -0.48 0.44
N ILE A 14 -12.28 -1.63 0.30
CA ILE A 14 -11.79 -2.89 0.88
C ILE A 14 -10.48 -3.33 0.19
N LEU A 15 -10.40 -3.15 -1.13
CA LEU A 15 -9.24 -3.52 -1.92
C LEU A 15 -8.01 -2.68 -1.56
N THR A 16 -8.17 -1.37 -1.40
CA THR A 16 -7.08 -0.49 -0.95
C THR A 16 -6.67 -0.78 0.48
N LEU A 17 -7.62 -0.99 1.41
CA LEU A 17 -7.28 -1.38 2.79
C LEU A 17 -6.51 -2.71 2.84
N GLY A 18 -6.93 -3.70 2.07
CA GLY A 18 -6.24 -4.99 1.95
C GLY A 18 -4.83 -4.86 1.37
N ALA A 19 -4.68 -4.09 0.29
CA ALA A 19 -3.40 -3.84 -0.35
C ALA A 19 -2.42 -3.09 0.58
N VAL A 20 -2.89 -2.09 1.34
CA VAL A 20 -2.07 -1.35 2.31
C VAL A 20 -1.64 -2.26 3.46
N TYR A 21 -2.55 -3.07 4.00
CA TYR A 21 -2.24 -4.00 5.09
C TYR A 21 -1.20 -5.05 4.66
N LEU A 22 -1.40 -5.66 3.49
CA LEU A 22 -0.46 -6.62 2.93
C LEU A 22 0.88 -5.96 2.56
N GLY A 23 0.85 -4.79 1.94
CA GLY A 23 2.05 -4.03 1.57
C GLY A 23 2.90 -3.66 2.77
N LYS A 24 2.28 -3.27 3.89
CA LYS A 24 2.99 -3.03 5.15
C LYS A 24 3.56 -4.32 5.76
N LYS A 25 2.82 -5.42 5.71
CA LYS A 25 3.30 -6.70 6.27
C LYS A 25 4.43 -7.33 5.46
N THR A 26 4.43 -7.11 4.15
CA THR A 26 5.39 -7.73 3.21
C THR A 26 6.66 -6.92 3.02
N GLY A 27 6.76 -5.73 3.63
CA GLY A 27 7.86 -4.80 3.38
C GLY A 27 7.77 -4.08 2.03
N LEU A 28 6.72 -4.32 1.23
CA LEU A 28 6.55 -3.75 -0.11
C LEU A 28 6.40 -2.22 -0.10
N LEU A 29 5.93 -1.66 1.03
CA LEU A 29 5.83 -0.22 1.26
C LEU A 29 6.95 0.32 2.18
N GLU A 30 7.87 -0.55 2.61
CA GLU A 30 9.00 -0.12 3.43
C GLU A 30 10.07 0.54 2.55
N ASP A 31 10.74 1.53 3.12
CA ASP A 31 11.74 2.32 2.44
C ASP A 31 13.13 1.81 2.82
N ASP A 32 13.64 0.89 2.02
CA ASP A 32 14.93 0.23 2.25
C ASP A 32 16.13 1.13 1.97
N ARG A 33 15.93 2.41 1.58
CA ARG A 33 17.01 3.36 1.28
C ARG A 33 18.03 3.49 2.43
N HIS A 34 17.57 3.39 3.68
CA HIS A 34 18.45 3.47 4.84
C HIS A 34 19.48 2.33 4.91
N LEU A 35 19.22 1.16 4.29
CA LEU A 35 20.19 0.06 4.24
C LEU A 35 21.37 0.33 3.31
N TYR A 36 21.25 1.33 2.41
CA TYR A 36 22.27 1.67 1.43
C TYR A 36 22.95 3.01 1.72
N ASP A 37 22.42 3.83 2.63
CA ASP A 37 23.06 5.06 3.12
C ASP A 37 24.49 4.78 3.63
N GLU A 38 24.72 3.62 4.24
CA GLU A 38 26.04 3.21 4.73
C GLU A 38 27.04 2.88 3.60
N PHE A 39 26.56 2.46 2.43
CA PHE A 39 27.40 2.11 1.27
C PHE A 39 27.61 3.26 0.29
N GLU A 40 26.70 4.24 0.26
CA GLU A 40 26.75 5.38 -0.65
C GLU A 40 27.63 6.55 -0.12
N SER A 41 28.13 6.48 1.13
CA SER A 41 28.97 7.54 1.74
C SER A 41 30.48 7.46 1.44
N ILE A 42 30.90 6.68 0.43
CA ILE A 42 32.30 6.61 -0.05
C ILE A 42 32.71 7.85 -0.85
#